data_AF-A0A5M9WLS3-F1
#
_entry.id   AF-A0A5M9WLS3-F1
#
_cell.length_a   1.000
_cell.length_b   1.000
_cell.length_c   1.000
_cell.angle_alpha   90.00
_cell.angle_beta   90.00
_cell.angle_gamma   90.00
#
_symmetry.space_group_name_H-M   'P 1'
#
loop_
_entity.id
_entity.type
_entity.pdbx_description
1 polymer ?
#
loop_
_entity_poly.entity_id
_entity_poly.type
_entity_poly.pdbx_seq_one_letter_code
_entity_poly.pdbx_strand_id
1 'polypeptide(L)'
;MTIVKILVDAVGEYNAGDIVHDAPDGIIEIAKKKVRNAATGEVLAEIVEGDQISTDIPSERELKLQEELDESKQREAVLLTQIDELQSATLNNDFDDELKELKSVAKEMKIPGYTKMGIDELKEAIAATGGDAGGE
;
A
#
# COMPACT_ATOMS: atom_id res chain seq x y z
N MET A 1 -15.85 -6.20 -21.67
CA MET A 1 -16.63 -6.76 -22.79
C MET A 1 -18.02 -6.16 -22.71
N THR A 2 -18.50 -5.55 -23.80
CA THR A 2 -19.80 -4.85 -23.83
C THR A 2 -20.64 -5.39 -24.97
N ILE A 3 -21.86 -5.79 -24.67
CA ILE A 3 -22.87 -6.31 -25.58
C ILE A 3 -23.91 -5.22 -25.79
N VAL A 4 -24.09 -4.82 -27.04
CA VAL A 4 -25.07 -3.80 -27.43
C VAL A 4 -26.05 -4.40 -28.43
N LYS A 5 -27.34 -4.16 -28.21
CA LYS A 5 -28.41 -4.51 -29.15
C LYS A 5 -28.83 -3.28 -29.92
N ILE A 6 -28.88 -3.42 -31.25
CA ILE A 6 -29.44 -2.40 -32.13
C ILE A 6 -30.96 -2.55 -32.12
N LEU A 7 -31.67 -1.50 -31.74
CA LEU A 7 -33.11 -1.52 -31.56
C LEU A 7 -33.83 -1.13 -32.85
N VAL A 8 -33.39 -0.06 -33.50
CA VAL A 8 -34.03 0.49 -34.71
C VAL A 8 -32.99 1.08 -35.65
N ASP A 9 -33.31 1.00 -36.95
CA ASP A 9 -32.47 1.44 -38.07
C ASP A 9 -31.11 0.72 -38.15
N ALA A 10 -30.37 0.97 -39.23
CA ALA A 10 -28.98 0.53 -39.34
C ALA A 10 -28.04 1.53 -38.65
N VAL A 11 -27.15 1.03 -37.80
CA VAL A 11 -26.10 1.81 -37.13
C VAL A 11 -24.75 1.34 -37.66
N GLY A 12 -24.18 2.11 -38.60
CA GLY A 12 -22.94 1.72 -39.29
C GLY A 12 -23.16 0.50 -40.18
N GLU A 13 -22.52 -0.62 -39.86
CA GLU A 13 -22.66 -1.90 -40.57
C GLU A 13 -23.68 -2.85 -39.91
N TYR A 14 -24.26 -2.46 -38.77
CA TYR A 14 -25.17 -3.30 -37.97
C TYR A 14 -26.62 -2.91 -38.22
N ASN A 15 -27.49 -3.91 -38.34
CA ASN A 15 -28.90 -3.73 -38.64
C ASN A 15 -29.78 -3.79 -37.40
N ALA A 16 -31.00 -3.27 -37.51
CA ALA A 16 -32.00 -3.38 -36.45
C ALA A 16 -32.24 -4.84 -36.05
N GLY A 17 -32.13 -5.13 -34.75
CA GLY A 17 -32.24 -6.47 -34.19
C GLY A 17 -30.91 -7.18 -33.95
N ASP A 18 -29.80 -6.66 -34.48
CA ASP A 18 -28.48 -7.26 -34.28
C ASP A 18 -28.00 -7.11 -32.83
N ILE A 19 -27.34 -8.16 -32.33
CA ILE A 19 -26.69 -8.19 -31.02
C ILE A 19 -25.18 -8.25 -31.24
N VAL A 20 -24.53 -7.11 -31.03
CA VAL A 20 -23.09 -6.96 -31.22
C VAL A 20 -22.40 -7.36 -29.93
N HIS A 21 -21.68 -8.47 -30.00
CA HIS A 21 -20.83 -8.93 -28.90
C HIS A 21 -19.47 -8.24 -29.02
N ASP A 22 -19.00 -7.66 -27.92
CA ASP A 22 -17.82 -6.78 -27.92
C ASP A 22 -17.98 -5.58 -28.86
N ALA A 23 -19.04 -4.82 -28.61
CA ALA A 23 -19.42 -3.69 -29.44
C ALA A 23 -18.30 -2.65 -29.53
N PRO A 24 -17.99 -2.11 -30.73
CA PRO A 24 -17.00 -1.04 -30.87
C PRO A 24 -17.48 0.24 -30.18
N ASP A 25 -16.53 1.09 -29.78
CA ASP A 25 -16.78 2.32 -29.01
C ASP A 25 -17.86 3.21 -29.62
N GLY A 26 -17.91 3.31 -30.96
CA GLY A 26 -18.93 4.08 -31.67
C GLY A 26 -20.37 3.65 -31.36
N ILE A 27 -20.63 2.34 -31.24
CA ILE A 27 -21.96 1.80 -30.91
C ILE A 27 -22.22 1.93 -29.41
N ILE A 28 -21.19 1.69 -28.59
CA ILE A 28 -21.27 1.88 -27.14
C ILE A 28 -21.68 3.32 -26.82
N GLU A 29 -21.09 4.31 -27.49
CA GLU A 29 -21.45 5.72 -27.31
C GLU A 29 -22.89 6.03 -27.72
N ILE A 30 -23.35 5.49 -28.84
CA ILE A 30 -24.72 5.69 -29.33
C ILE A 30 -25.72 5.15 -28.30
N ALA A 31 -25.45 3.97 -27.75
CA ALA A 31 -26.27 3.37 -26.70
C ALA A 31 -26.17 4.14 -25.37
N LYS A 32 -24.97 4.59 -24.96
CA LYS A 32 -24.77 5.42 -23.75
C LYS A 32 -25.51 6.75 -23.83
N LYS A 33 -25.40 7.45 -24.95
CA LYS A 33 -26.04 8.77 -25.19
C LYS A 33 -27.53 8.65 -25.48
N LYS A 34 -28.08 7.43 -25.58
CA LYS A 34 -29.48 7.14 -25.94
C LYS A 34 -29.90 7.93 -27.19
N VAL A 35 -29.06 7.90 -28.22
CA VAL A 35 -29.33 8.58 -29.49
C VAL A 35 -30.62 8.00 -30.07
N ARG A 36 -31.50 8.88 -30.57
CA ARG A 36 -32.82 8.51 -31.09
C ARG A 36 -32.87 8.67 -32.60
N ASN A 37 -33.65 7.81 -33.25
CA ASN A 37 -34.01 7.96 -34.64
C ASN A 37 -34.83 9.24 -34.82
N ALA A 38 -34.46 10.08 -35.79
CA ALA A 38 -35.14 11.35 -36.04
C ALA A 38 -36.56 11.17 -36.61
N ALA A 39 -36.84 10.06 -37.30
CA ALA A 39 -38.13 9.76 -37.90
C ALA A 39 -39.10 9.06 -36.92
N THR A 40 -38.62 8.11 -36.11
CA THR A 40 -39.48 7.35 -35.18
C THR A 40 -39.41 7.81 -33.72
N GLY A 41 -38.36 8.54 -33.33
CA GLY A 41 -38.13 8.97 -31.95
C GLY A 41 -37.67 7.85 -31.00
N GLU A 42 -37.50 6.64 -31.51
CA GLU A 42 -37.04 5.46 -30.78
C GLU A 42 -35.52 5.45 -30.62
N VAL A 43 -35.02 4.83 -29.56
CA VAL A 43 -33.57 4.79 -29.26
C VAL A 43 -32.88 3.83 -30.24
N LEU A 44 -31.76 4.22 -30.83
CA LEU A 44 -31.08 3.45 -31.89
C LEU A 44 -30.46 2.14 -31.36
N ALA A 45 -29.85 2.18 -30.17
CA ALA A 45 -29.16 1.05 -29.59
C ALA A 45 -29.25 1.07 -28.06
N GLU A 46 -29.15 -0.10 -27.44
CA GLU A 46 -29.23 -0.30 -25.99
C GLU A 46 -28.15 -1.27 -25.51
N ILE A 47 -27.47 -0.94 -24.41
CA ILE A 47 -26.51 -1.84 -23.77
C ILE A 47 -27.31 -2.93 -23.06
N VAL A 48 -27.15 -4.17 -23.52
CA VAL A 48 -27.83 -5.34 -22.93
C VAL A 48 -27.02 -5.90 -21.77
N GLU A 49 -25.70 -5.93 -21.91
CA GLU A 49 -24.79 -6.45 -20.90
C GLU A 49 -23.44 -5.81 -21.11
N GLY A 50 -22.82 -5.26 -20.08
CA GLY A 50 -21.49 -4.72 -20.21
C GLY A 50 -21.04 -4.06 -18.94
N ASP A 51 -19.73 -4.09 -18.70
CA ASP A 51 -19.11 -3.22 -17.71
C ASP A 51 -19.58 -1.80 -18.03
N GLN A 52 -20.38 -1.23 -17.15
CA GLN A 52 -20.66 0.19 -17.16
C GLN A 52 -19.31 0.86 -16.95
N ILE A 53 -18.61 1.18 -18.04
CA ILE A 53 -17.42 2.00 -17.99
C ILE A 53 -17.88 3.30 -17.37
N SER A 54 -17.53 3.44 -16.09
CA SER A 54 -17.74 4.61 -15.25
C SER A 54 -17.54 5.84 -16.11
N THR A 55 -18.51 6.75 -16.07
CA THR A 55 -18.27 8.11 -16.53
C THR A 55 -17.01 8.58 -15.80
N ASP A 56 -15.96 8.91 -16.56
CA ASP A 56 -14.58 9.25 -16.13
C ASP A 56 -14.47 10.54 -15.28
N ILE A 57 -15.57 10.92 -14.62
CA ILE A 57 -15.64 12.01 -13.68
C ILE A 57 -15.81 11.36 -12.31
N PRO A 58 -14.76 11.36 -11.47
CA PRO A 58 -14.88 10.86 -10.12
C PRO A 58 -16.01 11.61 -9.44
N SER A 59 -16.95 10.86 -8.90
CA SER A 59 -18.04 11.39 -8.10
C SER A 59 -17.47 12.18 -6.91
N GLU A 60 -18.25 13.12 -6.37
CA GLU A 60 -17.84 13.88 -5.16
C GLU A 60 -17.42 12.96 -4.00
N ARG A 61 -18.02 11.77 -3.93
CA ARG A 61 -17.67 10.74 -2.95
C ARG A 61 -16.27 10.15 -3.22
N GLU A 62 -15.94 9.87 -4.47
CA GLU A 62 -14.63 9.36 -4.87
C GLU A 62 -13.54 10.40 -4.65
N LEU A 63 -13.82 11.68 -4.93
CA LEU A 63 -12.92 12.80 -4.61
C LEU A 63 -12.63 12.91 -3.11
N LYS A 64 -13.66 12.83 -2.26
CA LYS A 64 -13.48 12.84 -0.80
C LYS A 64 -12.70 11.64 -0.30
N LEU A 65 -12.97 10.44 -0.83
CA LEU A 65 -12.22 9.23 -0.51
C LEU A 65 -10.74 9.37 -0.88
N GLN A 66 -10.45 10.03 -2.01
CA GLN A 66 -9.08 10.29 -2.43
C GLN A 66 -8.36 11.26 -1.47
N GLU A 67 -9.05 12.33 -1.04
CA GLU A 67 -8.52 13.28 -0.07
C GLU A 67 -8.25 12.61 1.30
N GLU A 68 -9.18 11.82 1.82
CA GLU A 68 -9.00 11.06 3.07
C GLU A 68 -7.84 10.06 2.97
N LEU A 69 -7.68 9.40 1.81
CA LEU A 69 -6.58 8.48 1.57
C LEU A 69 -5.22 9.20 1.58
N ASP A 70 -5.15 10.36 0.94
CA ASP A 70 -3.92 11.15 0.86
C ASP A 70 -3.54 11.73 2.22
N GLU A 71 -4.51 12.22 3.01
CA GLU A 71 -4.29 12.57 4.41
C GLU A 71 -3.78 11.37 5.23
N SER A 72 -4.38 10.19 5.06
CA SER A 72 -3.96 8.99 5.80
C SER A 72 -2.53 8.60 5.46
N LYS A 73 -2.14 8.65 4.19
CA LYS A 73 -0.76 8.35 3.75
C LYS A 73 0.24 9.34 4.33
N GLN A 74 -0.11 10.62 4.41
CA GLN A 74 0.74 11.62 5.05
C GLN A 74 0.92 11.35 6.54
N ARG A 75 -0.16 11.01 7.26
CA ARG A 75 -0.07 10.63 8.67
C ARG A 75 0.78 9.38 8.88
N GLU A 76 0.64 8.38 8.02
CA GLU A 76 1.44 7.16 8.06
C GLU A 76 2.93 7.44 7.85
N ALA A 77 3.29 8.26 6.86
CA ALA A 77 4.69 8.65 6.61
C ALA A 77 5.32 9.37 7.82
N VAL A 78 4.57 10.26 8.48
CA VAL A 78 5.03 10.94 9.70
C VAL A 78 5.25 9.94 10.83
N LEU A 79 4.30 9.00 11.04
CA LEU A 79 4.42 7.99 12.08
C LEU A 79 5.60 7.05 11.85
N LEU A 80 5.82 6.61 10.61
CA LEU A 80 6.99 5.79 10.25
C LEU A 80 8.29 6.53 10.55
N THR A 81 8.36 7.84 10.24
CA THR A 81 9.53 8.66 10.55
C THR A 81 9.77 8.73 12.07
N GLN A 82 8.71 8.92 12.87
CA GLN A 82 8.81 8.93 14.33
C GLN A 82 9.24 7.58 14.91
N ILE A 83 8.79 6.46 14.32
CA ILE A 83 9.21 5.12 14.72
C ILE A 83 10.71 4.93 14.44
N ASP A 84 11.19 5.33 13.26
CA ASP A 84 12.62 5.23 12.92
C ASP A 84 13.49 6.07 13.87
N GLU A 85 13.05 7.28 14.21
CA GLU A 85 13.72 8.15 15.18
C GLU A 85 13.76 7.51 16.58
N LEU A 86 12.64 6.97 17.05
CA LEU A 86 12.55 6.31 18.36
C LEU A 86 13.39 5.04 18.42
N GLN A 87 13.33 4.19 17.39
CA GLN A 87 14.16 2.98 17.32
C GLN A 87 15.64 3.33 17.30
N SER A 88 16.03 4.36 16.55
CA SER A 88 17.41 4.85 16.55
C SER A 88 17.83 5.40 17.91
N ALA A 89 16.95 6.10 18.62
CA ALA A 89 17.25 6.63 19.95
C ALA A 89 17.38 5.52 21.01
N THR A 90 16.54 4.48 20.95
CA THR A 90 16.59 3.34 21.88
C THR A 90 17.77 2.41 21.60
N LEU A 91 18.04 2.10 20.33
CA LEU A 91 19.15 1.20 19.96
C LEU A 91 20.53 1.82 20.18
N ASN A 92 20.70 3.13 20.00
CA ASN A 92 22.03 3.75 20.11
C ASN A 92 22.41 4.13 21.55
N ASN A 93 21.46 4.43 22.43
CA ASN A 93 21.81 4.80 23.82
C ASN A 93 21.97 3.57 24.72
N ASP A 94 21.06 2.59 24.63
CA ASP A 94 21.09 1.45 25.55
C ASP A 94 22.29 0.53 25.31
N PHE A 95 22.70 0.32 24.04
CA PHE A 95 23.85 -0.51 23.70
C PHE A 95 25.19 0.13 24.09
N ASP A 96 25.33 1.45 23.91
CA ASP A 96 26.57 2.16 24.26
C ASP A 96 26.71 2.30 25.79
N ASP A 97 25.61 2.56 26.50
CA ASP A 97 25.61 2.62 27.96
C ASP A 97 25.90 1.23 28.57
N GLU A 98 25.26 0.17 28.09
CA GLU A 98 25.54 -1.21 28.56
C GLU A 98 26.99 -1.63 28.29
N LEU A 99 27.51 -1.36 27.08
CA LEU A 99 28.90 -1.68 26.74
C LEU A 99 29.89 -0.93 27.64
N LYS A 100 29.60 0.33 27.97
CA LYS A 100 30.44 1.17 28.84
C LYS A 100 30.41 0.71 30.29
N GLU A 101 29.25 0.29 30.79
CA GLU A 101 29.12 -0.31 32.12
C GLU A 101 29.90 -1.63 32.20
N LEU A 102 29.71 -2.54 31.26
CA LEU A 102 30.42 -3.82 31.21
C LEU A 102 31.94 -3.64 31.11
N LYS A 103 32.42 -2.69 30.30
CA LYS A 103 33.86 -2.37 30.24
C LYS A 103 34.38 -1.80 31.56
N SER A 104 33.57 -1.07 32.31
CA SER A 104 33.95 -0.54 33.62
C SER A 104 34.08 -1.66 34.64
N VAL A 105 33.13 -2.60 34.68
CA VAL A 105 33.18 -3.80 35.53
C VAL A 105 34.37 -4.69 35.16
N ALA A 106 34.56 -4.96 33.87
CA ALA A 106 35.69 -5.77 33.40
C ALA A 106 37.06 -5.14 33.73
N LYS A 107 37.14 -3.80 33.69
CA LYS A 107 38.34 -3.07 34.14
C LYS A 107 38.59 -3.25 35.63
N GLU A 108 37.56 -3.16 36.46
CA GLU A 108 37.65 -3.34 37.91
C GLU A 108 38.08 -4.77 38.28
N MET A 109 37.54 -5.76 37.56
CA MET A 109 37.90 -7.18 37.68
C MET A 109 39.24 -7.53 37.01
N LYS A 110 39.91 -6.55 36.39
CA LYS A 110 41.22 -6.70 35.70
C LYS A 110 41.21 -7.75 34.59
N ILE A 111 40.09 -7.88 33.87
CA ILE A 111 39.96 -8.82 32.75
C ILE A 111 40.87 -8.37 31.60
N PRO A 112 41.81 -9.19 31.12
CA PRO A 112 42.72 -8.81 30.04
C PRO A 112 41.97 -8.70 28.70
N GLY A 113 42.29 -7.66 27.91
CA GLY A 113 41.71 -7.46 26.58
C GLY A 113 40.30 -6.84 26.56
N TYR A 114 39.73 -6.49 27.72
CA TYR A 114 38.36 -5.97 27.86
C TYR A 114 38.01 -4.76 26.96
N THR A 115 39.00 -3.96 26.54
CA THR A 115 38.76 -2.80 25.68
C THR A 115 38.33 -3.16 24.27
N LYS A 116 38.71 -4.37 23.80
CA LYS A 116 38.42 -4.89 22.46
C LYS A 116 37.22 -5.84 22.41
N MET A 117 36.71 -6.25 23.58
CA MET A 117 35.60 -7.21 23.68
C MET A 117 34.24 -6.55 23.43
N GLY A 118 33.33 -7.29 22.80
CA GLY A 118 31.92 -6.94 22.65
C GLY A 118 31.08 -7.22 23.90
N ILE A 119 29.79 -6.88 23.90
CA ILE A 119 28.87 -7.05 25.04
C ILE A 119 28.83 -8.51 25.51
N ASP A 120 28.61 -9.45 24.59
CA ASP A 120 28.48 -10.88 24.93
C ASP A 120 29.79 -11.47 25.50
N GLU A 121 30.94 -11.12 24.90
CA GLU A 121 32.26 -11.54 25.36
C GLU A 121 32.59 -10.98 26.76
N LEU A 122 32.21 -9.73 27.04
CA LEU A 122 32.40 -9.11 28.35
C LEU A 122 31.52 -9.79 29.42
N LYS A 123 30.26 -10.10 29.11
CA LYS A 123 29.37 -10.83 30.03
C LYS A 123 29.93 -12.19 30.39
N GLU A 124 30.41 -12.94 29.41
CA GLU A 124 31.02 -14.26 29.61
C GLU A 124 32.30 -14.15 30.46
N ALA A 125 33.20 -13.22 30.14
CA ALA A 125 34.44 -13.03 30.88
C ALA A 125 34.20 -12.56 32.34
N ILE A 126 33.23 -11.68 32.56
CA ILE A 126 32.83 -11.23 33.90
C ILE A 126 32.25 -12.39 34.69
N ALA A 127 31.36 -13.19 34.09
CA ALA A 127 30.78 -14.37 34.75
C ALA A 127 31.84 -15.41 35.12
N ALA A 128 32.82 -15.66 34.23
CA ALA A 128 33.92 -16.58 34.49
C ALA A 128 34.86 -16.09 35.60
N THR A 129 35.04 -14.77 35.73
CA THR A 129 35.91 -14.16 36.76
C THR A 129 35.20 -14.03 38.12
N GLY A 130 33.87 -13.83 38.12
CA GLY A 130 33.04 -13.73 39.33
C GLY A 130 32.58 -15.08 39.90
N GLY A 131 32.87 -16.18 39.21
CA GLY A 131 32.47 -17.54 39.56
C GLY A 131 33.35 -18.27 40.58
N ASP A 132 34.32 -17.62 41.23
CA ASP A 132 35.20 -18.23 42.25
C ASP A 132 34.68 -18.03 43.69
N ALA A 133 33.38 -18.33 43.89
CA ALA A 133 32.77 -18.47 45.20
C ALA A 133 31.90 -19.74 45.25
N GLY A 134 32.44 -20.84 44.72
CA GLY A 134 31.91 -22.20 44.89
C GLY A 134 33.02 -23.07 45.44
N GLY A 135 32.95 -23.38 46.73
CA GLY A 135 34.03 -24.02 47.47
C GLY A 135 34.40 -25.43 47.02
N GLU A 136 35.70 -25.70 47.17
CA GLU A 136 36.22 -26.88 47.87
C GLU A 136 36.98 -26.42 49.11
#